data_AF-A0A6I2FEA1-F1
#
_entry.id   AF-A0A6I2FEA1-F1
#
_cell.length_a   1.000
_cell.length_b   1.000
_cell.length_c   1.000
_cell.angle_alpha   90.00
_cell.angle_beta   90.00
_cell.angle_gamma   90.00
#
_symmetry.space_group_name_H-M   'P 1'
#
loop_
_entity.id
_entity.type
_entity.pdbx_description
1 polymer ?
#
loop_
_entity_poly.entity_id
_entity_poly.type
_entity_poly.pdbx_seq_one_letter_code
_entity_poly.pdbx_strand_id
1 'polypeptide(L)'
;MGEQPKDRAPGVLWAVGPGVLVIGGILALVLFVGWFMAVPITPDLIPALIWIVVFSAVAACALLEIAKRVLYLRGYFHARQLKAWMRKRIEATLPVGSDAAEEAATERAFDDLMVLALGTAPRRRPRKSDPDGHRNTFGVAQTEYLDAPTEQLAAQLSDLGELVLASPVGHPDLMVVFTGRDPEAASKGSPQPSMPTSTSRGAEPLPDPTDDWNAALLNAALQRGIESFQIIVSQRWRRTMQLSAVVLAGVIGWATAMLVPGAAVMPITLASFVVGGFLAWVVRDLSAGAARWRDR
;
A
#
# COMPACT_ATOMS: atom_id res chain seq x y z
N MET A 1 18.05 -31.71 23.36
CA MET A 1 17.26 -32.22 22.22
C MET A 1 16.84 -31.01 21.41
N GLY A 2 17.51 -30.77 20.29
CA GLY A 2 17.26 -29.62 19.42
C GLY A 2 16.14 -29.95 18.44
N GLU A 3 15.01 -29.26 18.56
CA GLU A 3 13.97 -29.28 17.54
C GLU A 3 14.51 -28.58 16.29
N GLN A 4 14.59 -29.32 15.19
CA GLN A 4 14.91 -28.73 13.89
C GLN A 4 13.81 -27.72 13.51
N PRO A 5 14.18 -26.50 13.10
CA PRO A 5 13.20 -25.55 12.59
C PRO A 5 12.57 -26.14 11.32
N LYS A 6 11.26 -26.36 11.41
CA LYS A 6 10.42 -26.85 10.32
C LYS A 6 10.42 -25.78 9.23
N ASP A 7 11.23 -25.99 8.19
CA ASP A 7 11.25 -25.21 6.94
C ASP A 7 9.83 -25.17 6.34
N ARG A 8 9.06 -24.15 6.74
CA ARG A 8 7.83 -23.79 6.04
C ARG A 8 8.27 -23.09 4.77
N ALA A 9 8.35 -23.80 3.66
CA ALA A 9 8.51 -23.19 2.33
C ALA A 9 7.22 -22.42 1.96
N PRO A 10 7.15 -21.07 2.05
CA PRO A 10 5.94 -20.33 1.70
C PRO A 10 5.97 -19.87 0.23
N GLY A 11 6.98 -20.28 -0.56
CA GLY A 11 7.33 -19.62 -1.82
C GLY A 11 6.59 -20.10 -3.06
N VAL A 12 6.10 -21.33 -3.12
CA VAL A 12 5.62 -21.90 -4.39
C VAL A 12 4.15 -21.53 -4.69
N LEU A 13 3.32 -21.33 -3.67
CA LEU A 13 1.90 -21.05 -3.88
C LEU A 13 1.62 -19.66 -4.52
N TRP A 14 2.50 -18.69 -4.30
CA TRP A 14 2.31 -17.33 -4.83
C TRP A 14 2.69 -17.19 -6.31
N ALA A 15 3.51 -18.09 -6.85
CA ALA A 15 3.92 -18.07 -8.26
C ALA A 15 2.91 -18.76 -9.20
N VAL A 16 2.15 -19.74 -8.71
CA VAL A 16 1.17 -20.48 -9.52
C VAL A 16 -0.19 -19.77 -9.59
N GLY A 17 -0.56 -19.03 -8.54
CA GLY A 17 -1.84 -18.30 -8.47
C GLY A 17 -2.12 -17.33 -9.63
N PRO A 18 -1.15 -16.51 -10.09
CA PRO A 18 -1.36 -15.61 -11.22
C PRO A 18 -1.60 -16.35 -12.54
N GLY A 19 -0.86 -17.43 -12.80
CA GLY A 19 -0.99 -18.21 -14.03
C GLY A 19 -2.34 -18.90 -14.14
N VAL A 20 -2.83 -19.49 -13.05
CA VAL A 20 -4.16 -20.12 -12.98
C VAL A 20 -5.28 -19.08 -13.16
N LEU A 21 -5.13 -17.88 -12.59
CA LEU A 21 -6.09 -16.79 -12.79
C LEU A 21 -6.11 -16.28 -14.23
N VAL A 22 -4.96 -16.17 -14.89
CA VAL A 22 -4.89 -15.76 -16.30
C VAL A 22 -5.49 -16.81 -17.21
N ILE A 23 -5.13 -18.09 -17.04
CA ILE A 23 -5.70 -19.19 -17.84
C ILE A 23 -7.20 -19.33 -17.59
N GLY A 24 -7.63 -19.27 -16.32
CA GLY A 24 -9.06 -19.29 -15.96
C GLY A 24 -9.82 -18.09 -16.54
N GLY A 25 -9.21 -16.90 -16.54
CA GLY A 25 -9.77 -15.71 -17.16
C GLY A 25 -9.89 -15.82 -18.69
N ILE A 26 -8.86 -16.35 -19.36
CA ILE A 26 -8.89 -16.60 -20.81
C ILE A 26 -9.95 -17.66 -21.14
N LEU A 27 -10.02 -18.75 -20.39
CA LEU A 27 -11.02 -19.79 -20.61
C LEU A 27 -12.45 -19.26 -20.39
N ALA A 28 -12.67 -18.49 -19.33
CA ALA A 28 -13.95 -17.82 -19.09
C ALA A 28 -14.31 -16.84 -20.21
N LEU A 29 -13.33 -16.10 -20.75
CA LEU A 29 -13.51 -15.20 -21.88
C LEU A 29 -13.87 -15.96 -23.17
N VAL A 30 -13.20 -17.08 -23.45
CA VAL A 30 -13.49 -17.91 -24.64
C VAL A 30 -14.88 -18.54 -24.55
N LEU A 31 -15.22 -19.10 -23.39
CA LEU A 31 -16.57 -19.63 -23.13
C LEU A 31 -17.63 -18.52 -23.20
N PHE A 32 -17.31 -17.32 -22.73
CA PHE A 32 -18.15 -16.14 -22.85
C PHE A 32 -18.39 -15.75 -24.31
N VAL A 33 -17.34 -15.64 -25.13
CA VAL A 33 -17.47 -15.31 -26.56
C VAL A 33 -18.31 -16.38 -27.26
N GLY A 34 -18.06 -17.66 -26.98
CA GLY A 34 -18.84 -18.77 -27.54
C GLY A 34 -20.33 -18.71 -27.16
N TRP A 35 -20.64 -18.46 -25.89
CA TRP A 35 -22.03 -18.32 -25.43
C TRP A 35 -22.71 -17.05 -25.94
N PHE A 36 -22.00 -15.93 -25.96
CA PHE A 36 -22.50 -14.64 -26.48
C PHE A 36 -22.88 -14.77 -27.96
N MET A 37 -22.08 -15.48 -28.75
CA MET A 37 -22.40 -15.78 -30.15
C MET A 37 -23.63 -16.69 -30.32
N ALA A 38 -24.05 -17.41 -29.28
CA ALA A 38 -25.24 -18.26 -29.29
C ALA A 38 -26.53 -17.51 -28.91
N VAL A 39 -26.43 -16.30 -28.35
CA VAL A 39 -27.60 -15.45 -28.06
C VAL A 39 -28.01 -14.77 -29.37
N PRO A 40 -29.27 -14.87 -29.82
CA PRO A 40 -29.73 -14.17 -31.02
C PRO A 40 -29.77 -12.67 -30.74
N ILE A 41 -28.70 -11.97 -31.11
CA ILE A 41 -28.61 -10.51 -31.02
C ILE A 41 -29.39 -9.94 -32.20
N THR A 42 -30.56 -9.38 -31.92
CA THR A 42 -31.27 -8.60 -32.93
C THR A 42 -30.46 -7.34 -33.25
N PRO A 43 -30.43 -6.86 -34.51
CA PRO A 43 -29.69 -5.66 -34.89
C PRO A 43 -29.99 -4.44 -34.00
N ASP A 44 -31.23 -4.33 -33.53
CA ASP A 44 -31.70 -3.25 -32.66
C ASP A 44 -31.08 -3.27 -31.26
N LEU A 45 -30.59 -4.42 -30.80
CA LEU A 45 -29.93 -4.56 -29.48
C LEU A 45 -28.46 -4.13 -29.50
N ILE A 46 -27.81 -4.08 -30.67
CA ILE A 46 -26.38 -3.75 -30.77
C ILE A 46 -26.09 -2.31 -30.30
N PRO A 47 -26.82 -1.27 -30.75
CA PRO A 47 -26.61 0.09 -30.27
C PRO A 47 -26.85 0.22 -28.77
N ALA A 48 -27.90 -0.43 -28.26
CA ALA A 48 -28.21 -0.40 -26.82
C ALA A 48 -27.09 -1.03 -25.99
N LEU A 49 -26.56 -2.18 -26.42
CA LEU A 49 -25.44 -2.83 -25.76
C LEU A 49 -24.19 -1.95 -25.74
N ILE A 50 -23.82 -1.35 -26.88
CA ILE A 50 -22.66 -0.44 -26.96
C ILE A 50 -22.85 0.75 -26.00
N TRP A 51 -24.02 1.40 -26.03
CA TRP A 51 -24.31 2.54 -25.17
C TRP A 51 -24.27 2.18 -23.69
N ILE A 52 -24.86 1.05 -23.29
CA ILE A 52 -24.85 0.62 -21.87
C ILE A 52 -23.43 0.31 -21.40
N VAL A 53 -22.61 -0.35 -22.23
CA VAL A 53 -21.22 -0.68 -21.89
C VAL A 53 -20.37 0.59 -21.78
N VAL A 54 -20.51 1.52 -22.72
CA VAL A 54 -19.79 2.81 -22.68
C VAL A 54 -20.23 3.64 -21.49
N PHE A 55 -21.54 3.76 -21.26
CA PHE A 55 -22.11 4.50 -20.14
C PHE A 55 -21.64 3.92 -18.80
N SER A 56 -21.72 2.60 -18.62
CA SER A 56 -21.28 1.95 -17.37
C SER A 56 -19.79 2.14 -17.11
N ALA A 57 -18.94 2.11 -18.14
CA ALA A 57 -17.52 2.39 -18.01
C ALA A 57 -17.25 3.83 -17.53
N VAL A 58 -17.88 4.83 -18.18
CA VAL A 58 -17.73 6.25 -17.82
C VAL A 58 -18.29 6.52 -16.42
N ALA A 59 -19.48 6.01 -16.12
CA ALA A 59 -20.11 6.16 -14.82
C ALA A 59 -19.30 5.50 -13.70
N ALA A 60 -18.76 4.29 -13.92
CA ALA A 60 -17.89 3.62 -12.95
C ALA A 60 -16.61 4.42 -12.69
N CYS A 61 -15.98 4.95 -13.74
CA CYS A 61 -14.79 5.80 -13.60
C CYS A 61 -15.11 7.07 -12.79
N ALA A 62 -16.22 7.75 -13.10
CA ALA A 62 -16.65 8.96 -12.40
C ALA A 62 -16.96 8.68 -10.93
N LEU A 63 -17.73 7.63 -10.63
CA LEU A 63 -18.04 7.20 -9.27
C LEU A 63 -16.78 6.84 -8.48
N LEU A 64 -15.83 6.14 -9.10
CA LEU A 64 -14.59 5.76 -8.44
C LEU A 64 -13.73 7.00 -8.13
N GLU A 65 -13.65 7.97 -9.04
CA GLU A 65 -12.95 9.25 -8.80
C GLU A 65 -13.60 10.07 -7.68
N ILE A 66 -14.94 10.14 -7.65
CA ILE A 66 -15.68 10.79 -6.55
C ILE A 66 -15.42 10.07 -5.23
N ALA A 67 -15.55 8.74 -5.21
CA ALA A 67 -15.35 7.92 -4.01
C ALA A 67 -13.93 8.07 -3.45
N LYS A 68 -12.90 8.10 -4.31
CA LYS A 68 -11.51 8.36 -3.89
C LYS A 68 -11.37 9.68 -3.13
N ARG A 69 -11.95 10.76 -3.67
CA ARG A 69 -11.85 12.12 -3.11
C ARG A 69 -12.67 12.29 -1.84
N VAL A 70 -13.89 11.75 -1.81
CA VAL A 70 -14.82 11.93 -0.69
C VAL A 70 -14.48 11.03 0.49
N LEU A 71 -14.04 9.79 0.23
CA LEU A 71 -13.80 8.79 1.27
C LEU A 71 -12.32 8.64 1.65
N TYR A 72 -11.42 9.43 1.07
CA TYR A 72 -9.97 9.32 1.28
C TYR A 72 -9.46 7.88 1.15
N LEU A 73 -9.94 7.17 0.11
CA LEU A 73 -9.69 5.74 -0.06
C LEU A 73 -8.19 5.43 -0.12
N ARG A 74 -7.38 6.36 -0.62
CA ARG A 74 -5.94 6.18 -0.72
C ARG A 74 -5.31 6.29 0.67
N GLY A 75 -5.66 7.29 1.47
CA GLY A 75 -5.22 7.42 2.86
C GLY A 75 -5.49 6.17 3.69
N TYR A 76 -6.73 5.65 3.65
CA TYR A 76 -7.08 4.41 4.35
C TYR A 76 -6.29 3.19 3.84
N PHE A 77 -6.16 3.06 2.52
CA PHE A 77 -5.39 1.98 1.92
C PHE A 77 -3.91 2.04 2.31
N HIS A 78 -3.28 3.21 2.22
CA HIS A 78 -1.89 3.44 2.60
C HIS A 78 -1.66 3.15 4.08
N ALA A 79 -2.54 3.61 4.98
CA ALA A 79 -2.48 3.29 6.41
C ALA A 79 -2.41 1.77 6.64
N ARG A 80 -3.32 1.03 6.00
CA ARG A 80 -3.37 -0.44 6.12
C ARG A 80 -2.14 -1.13 5.55
N GLN A 81 -1.65 -0.69 4.39
CA GLN A 81 -0.44 -1.28 3.78
C GLN A 81 0.81 -0.96 4.58
N LEU A 82 0.92 0.26 5.12
CA LEU A 82 2.04 0.70 5.96
C LEU A 82 2.11 -0.11 7.25
N LYS A 83 0.98 -0.26 7.96
CA LYS A 83 0.90 -1.15 9.14
C LYS A 83 1.26 -2.60 8.82
N ALA A 84 0.76 -3.14 7.71
CA ALA A 84 1.08 -4.51 7.30
C ALA A 84 2.56 -4.69 6.96
N TRP A 85 3.19 -3.68 6.34
CA TRP A 85 4.62 -3.66 6.04
C TRP A 85 5.47 -3.56 7.33
N MET A 86 5.09 -2.66 8.25
CA MET A 86 5.73 -2.53 9.57
C MET A 86 5.67 -3.83 10.37
N ARG A 87 4.48 -4.45 10.45
CA ARG A 87 4.28 -5.72 11.14
C ARG A 87 5.22 -6.79 10.62
N LYS A 88 5.33 -6.95 9.29
CA LYS A 88 6.22 -7.93 8.66
C LYS A 88 7.70 -7.69 8.99
N ARG A 89 8.10 -6.43 9.13
CA ARG A 89 9.48 -6.06 9.52
C ARG A 89 9.75 -6.38 10.98
N ILE A 90 8.80 -6.07 11.86
CA ILE A 90 8.87 -6.35 13.29
C ILE A 90 8.90 -7.86 13.54
N GLU A 91 8.02 -8.64 12.90
CA GLU A 91 7.97 -10.11 12.95
C GLU A 91 9.30 -10.74 12.53
N ALA A 92 9.99 -10.15 11.55
CA ALA A 92 11.28 -10.65 11.06
C ALA A 92 12.45 -10.36 12.01
N THR A 93 12.32 -9.40 12.94
CA THR A 93 13.40 -8.95 13.82
C THR A 93 13.22 -9.38 15.27
N LEU A 94 11.98 -9.37 15.79
CA LEU A 94 11.72 -9.78 17.16
C LEU A 94 11.75 -11.31 17.29
N PRO A 95 12.38 -11.86 18.33
CA PRO A 95 12.29 -13.29 18.64
C PRO A 95 10.83 -13.66 18.91
N VAL A 96 10.41 -14.88 18.47
CA VAL A 96 9.03 -15.42 18.49
C VAL A 96 8.23 -14.85 19.66
N GLY A 97 7.50 -13.76 19.37
CA GLY A 97 6.68 -13.06 20.33
C GLY A 97 5.27 -13.64 20.34
N SER A 98 4.45 -13.20 21.29
CA SER A 98 3.00 -13.38 21.12
C SER A 98 2.49 -12.40 20.06
N ASP A 99 1.50 -12.80 19.26
CA ASP A 99 0.84 -11.92 18.27
C ASP A 99 0.44 -10.56 18.86
N ALA A 100 0.04 -10.55 20.15
CA ALA A 100 -0.32 -9.34 20.88
C ALA A 100 0.86 -8.38 21.09
N ALA A 101 2.07 -8.89 21.31
CA ALA A 101 3.27 -8.08 21.44
C ALA A 101 3.69 -7.45 20.10
N GLU A 102 3.58 -8.21 19.01
CA GLU A 102 3.86 -7.73 17.65
C GLU A 102 2.86 -6.66 17.20
N GLU A 103 1.57 -6.86 17.48
CA GLU A 103 0.54 -5.88 17.21
C GLU A 103 0.78 -4.59 18.02
N ALA A 104 1.09 -4.70 19.31
CA ALA A 104 1.39 -3.56 20.16
C ALA A 104 2.67 -2.82 19.74
N ALA A 105 3.69 -3.51 19.23
CA ALA A 105 4.89 -2.88 18.67
C ALA A 105 4.58 -2.19 17.34
N THR A 106 3.79 -2.81 16.48
CA THR A 106 3.36 -2.23 15.19
C THR A 106 2.57 -0.94 15.39
N GLU A 107 1.60 -0.94 16.31
CA GLU A 107 0.79 0.25 16.61
C GLU A 107 1.64 1.37 17.21
N ARG A 108 2.60 1.06 18.10
CA ARG A 108 3.55 2.05 18.63
C ARG A 108 4.43 2.65 17.54
N ALA A 109 5.03 1.81 16.69
CA ALA A 109 5.86 2.27 15.58
C ALA A 109 5.07 3.17 14.61
N PHE A 110 3.82 2.79 14.33
CA PHE A 110 2.94 3.55 13.46
C PHE A 110 2.54 4.89 14.09
N ASP A 111 2.18 4.91 15.38
CA ASP A 111 1.86 6.15 16.10
C ASP A 111 3.06 7.09 16.16
N ASP A 112 4.26 6.57 16.49
CA ASP A 112 5.50 7.35 16.50
C ASP A 112 5.82 7.92 15.11
N LEU A 113 5.60 7.15 14.04
CA LEU A 113 5.77 7.65 12.67
C LEU A 113 4.86 8.85 12.41
N MET A 114 3.59 8.76 12.83
CA MET A 114 2.61 9.82 12.59
C MET A 114 2.88 11.06 13.43
N VAL A 115 3.40 10.87 14.65
CA VAL A 115 3.87 11.97 15.50
C VAL A 115 5.01 12.73 14.82
N LEU A 116 6.00 12.01 14.28
CA LEU A 116 7.10 12.61 13.53
C LEU A 116 6.64 13.29 12.24
N ALA A 117 5.81 12.61 11.44
CA ALA A 117 5.27 13.10 10.17
C ALA A 117 4.49 14.41 10.32
N LEU A 118 3.66 14.50 11.36
CA LEU A 118 2.77 15.64 11.59
C LEU A 118 3.45 16.75 12.42
N GLY A 119 4.68 16.53 12.89
CA GLY A 119 5.38 17.48 13.77
C GLY A 119 4.64 17.72 15.09
N THR A 120 3.73 16.83 15.48
CA THR A 120 2.95 16.98 16.71
C THR A 120 3.78 16.50 17.89
N ALA A 121 3.67 17.17 19.05
CA ALA A 121 4.30 16.65 20.26
C ALA A 121 3.78 15.23 20.56
N PRO A 122 4.63 14.29 21.01
CA PRO A 122 4.22 12.93 21.31
C PRO A 122 3.02 12.98 22.25
N ARG A 123 1.92 12.37 21.82
CA ARG A 123 0.71 12.28 22.64
C ARG A 123 1.11 11.63 23.96
N ARG A 124 1.07 12.40 25.07
CA ARG A 124 0.94 11.78 26.39
C ARG A 124 -0.24 10.84 26.28
N ARG A 125 0.02 9.53 26.42
CA ARG A 125 -0.97 8.46 26.23
C ARG A 125 -2.31 8.96 26.78
N PRO A 126 -3.38 8.94 25.97
CA PRO A 126 -4.66 9.45 26.41
C PRO A 126 -4.99 8.79 27.74
N ARG A 127 -5.07 9.61 28.79
CA ARG A 127 -5.56 9.17 30.09
C ARG A 127 -6.92 8.56 29.79
N LYS A 128 -7.17 7.33 30.26
CA LYS A 128 -8.33 6.47 29.95
C LYS A 128 -9.72 7.11 30.21
N SER A 129 -9.75 8.38 30.61
CA SER A 129 -10.90 9.17 31.05
C SER A 129 -11.33 10.28 30.08
N ASP A 130 -10.78 10.39 28.86
CA ASP A 130 -11.31 11.31 27.83
C ASP A 130 -11.99 10.50 26.70
N PRO A 131 -13.26 10.09 26.89
CA PRO A 131 -13.97 9.22 25.94
C PRO A 131 -14.33 9.90 24.61
N ASP A 132 -14.43 11.24 24.54
CA ASP A 132 -15.19 11.88 23.45
C ASP A 132 -14.44 12.93 22.60
N GLY A 133 -13.32 13.52 23.05
CA GLY A 133 -12.84 14.77 22.42
C GLY A 133 -11.81 14.67 21.29
N HIS A 134 -10.77 13.83 21.43
CA HIS A 134 -9.52 14.05 20.68
C HIS A 134 -9.22 13.01 19.59
N ARG A 135 -10.09 12.01 19.38
CA ARG A 135 -9.85 10.97 18.36
C ARG A 135 -10.04 11.45 16.92
N ASN A 136 -10.92 12.42 16.68
CA ASN A 136 -11.29 12.79 15.30
C ASN A 136 -10.27 13.69 14.60
N THR A 137 -9.69 14.70 15.27
CA THR A 137 -8.80 15.67 14.61
C THR A 137 -7.48 15.06 14.15
N PHE A 138 -6.90 14.17 14.96
CA PHE A 138 -5.68 13.46 14.59
C PHE A 138 -5.95 12.45 13.46
N GLY A 139 -7.13 11.82 13.45
CA GLY A 139 -7.55 10.93 12.36
C GLY A 139 -7.63 11.65 11.01
N VAL A 140 -8.10 12.90 10.96
CA VAL A 140 -8.17 13.69 9.72
C VAL A 140 -6.77 14.04 9.21
N ALA A 141 -5.90 14.61 10.05
CA ALA A 141 -4.54 14.99 9.65
C ALA A 141 -3.70 13.78 9.20
N GLN A 142 -3.85 12.65 9.90
CA GLN A 142 -3.24 11.39 9.52
C GLN A 142 -3.75 10.90 8.15
N THR A 143 -5.06 10.99 7.92
CA THR A 143 -5.67 10.56 6.67
C THR A 143 -5.19 11.42 5.51
N GLU A 144 -5.10 12.74 5.69
CA GLU A 144 -4.61 13.69 4.69
C GLU A 144 -3.13 13.43 4.34
N TYR A 145 -2.28 13.24 5.34
CA TYR A 145 -0.87 12.87 5.12
C TYR A 145 -0.75 11.57 4.31
N LEU A 146 -1.54 10.56 4.66
CA LEU A 146 -1.51 9.26 4.00
C LEU A 146 -2.22 9.26 2.62
N ASP A 147 -3.04 10.26 2.30
CA ASP A 147 -3.73 10.37 1.00
C ASP A 147 -2.80 10.88 -0.14
N ALA A 148 -1.55 11.20 0.19
CA ALA A 148 -0.51 11.55 -0.78
C ALA A 148 -0.32 10.46 -1.87
N PRO A 149 0.11 10.83 -3.10
CA PRO A 149 0.58 9.86 -4.10
C PRO A 149 1.62 8.89 -3.53
N THR A 150 1.65 7.64 -3.99
CA THR A 150 2.53 6.61 -3.41
C THR A 150 4.00 6.98 -3.48
N GLU A 151 4.42 7.68 -4.54
CA GLU A 151 5.78 8.20 -4.71
C GLU A 151 6.11 9.29 -3.69
N GLN A 152 5.17 10.20 -3.45
CA GLN A 152 5.31 11.26 -2.45
C GLN A 152 5.33 10.68 -1.03
N LEU A 153 4.45 9.71 -0.74
CA LEU A 153 4.47 9.01 0.54
C LEU A 153 5.81 8.28 0.76
N ALA A 154 6.35 7.62 -0.27
CA ALA A 154 7.66 6.97 -0.17
C ALA A 154 8.79 7.96 0.09
N ALA A 155 8.78 9.13 -0.58
CA ALA A 155 9.74 10.20 -0.32
C ALA A 155 9.63 10.71 1.13
N GLN A 156 8.42 10.99 1.62
CA GLN A 156 8.21 11.42 3.00
C GLN A 156 8.65 10.36 4.02
N LEU A 157 8.42 9.08 3.73
CA LEU A 157 8.92 7.98 4.57
C LEU A 157 10.46 7.91 4.57
N SER A 158 11.12 8.30 3.49
CA SER A 158 12.58 8.40 3.40
C SER A 158 13.10 9.50 4.31
N ASP A 159 12.52 10.70 4.21
CA ASP A 159 12.89 11.84 5.05
C ASP A 159 12.71 11.51 6.55
N LEU A 160 11.61 10.84 6.89
CA LEU A 160 11.36 10.37 8.26
C LEU A 160 12.34 9.28 8.70
N GLY A 161 12.72 8.40 7.78
CA GLY A 161 13.75 7.39 8.02
C GLY A 161 15.10 8.02 8.36
N GLU A 162 15.52 9.05 7.64
CA GLU A 162 16.75 9.79 7.93
C GLU A 162 16.70 10.46 9.30
N LEU A 163 15.56 11.04 9.68
CA LEU A 163 15.36 11.61 11.01
C LEU A 163 15.45 10.54 12.12
N VAL A 164 14.88 9.36 11.89
CA VAL A 164 14.98 8.22 12.82
C VAL A 164 16.42 7.74 12.95
N LEU A 165 17.18 7.69 11.85
CA LEU A 165 18.60 7.34 11.87
C LEU A 165 19.46 8.38 12.61
N ALA A 166 19.08 9.66 12.57
CA ALA A 166 19.74 10.71 13.34
C ALA A 166 19.45 10.62 14.85
N SER A 167 18.36 9.98 15.27
CA SER A 167 18.00 9.82 16.69
C SER A 167 17.41 8.44 17.02
N PRO A 168 18.22 7.36 16.93
CA PRO A 168 17.71 5.99 17.04
C PRO A 168 17.18 5.66 18.44
N VAL A 169 17.72 6.29 19.49
CA VAL A 169 17.29 6.10 20.88
C VAL A 169 15.88 6.61 21.12
N GLY A 170 15.45 7.64 20.40
CA GLY A 170 14.11 8.21 20.52
C GLY A 170 13.02 7.34 19.86
N HIS A 171 13.42 6.48 18.92
CA HIS A 171 12.51 5.79 18.01
C HIS A 171 12.89 4.32 17.76
N PRO A 172 13.03 3.48 18.81
CA PRO A 172 13.56 2.13 18.68
C PRO A 172 12.69 1.23 17.80
N ASP A 173 11.35 1.30 17.92
CA ASP A 173 10.42 0.48 17.14
C ASP A 173 10.47 0.88 15.63
N LEU A 174 10.61 2.17 15.33
CA LEU A 174 10.79 2.66 13.96
C LEU A 174 12.13 2.28 13.36
N MET A 175 13.18 2.27 14.18
CA MET A 175 14.50 1.83 13.77
C MET A 175 14.47 0.38 13.28
N VAL A 176 13.77 -0.49 14.01
CA VAL A 176 13.51 -1.88 13.60
C VAL A 176 12.73 -1.92 12.28
N VAL A 177 11.65 -1.16 12.16
CA VAL A 177 10.80 -1.13 10.96
C VAL A 177 11.61 -0.75 9.71
N PHE A 178 12.36 0.34 9.78
CA PHE A 178 13.06 0.88 8.61
C PHE A 178 14.26 0.04 8.20
N THR A 179 15.01 -0.48 9.17
CA THR A 179 16.28 -1.16 8.89
C THR A 179 16.19 -2.68 8.95
N GLY A 180 15.14 -3.23 9.56
CA GLY A 180 14.99 -4.66 9.85
C GLY A 180 16.04 -5.19 10.83
N ARG A 181 16.70 -4.31 11.59
CA ARG A 181 17.75 -4.67 12.56
C ARG A 181 17.32 -4.32 13.98
N ASP A 182 17.72 -5.16 14.92
CA ASP A 182 17.52 -4.91 16.34
C ASP A 182 18.42 -3.72 16.77
N PRO A 183 17.85 -2.64 17.35
CA PRO A 183 18.62 -1.50 17.85
C PRO A 183 19.64 -1.91 18.91
N GLU A 184 19.37 -2.94 19.72
CA GLU A 184 20.34 -3.41 20.71
C GLU A 184 21.56 -4.05 20.04
N ALA A 185 21.34 -4.84 18.98
CA ALA A 185 22.42 -5.45 18.21
C ALA A 185 23.30 -4.39 17.51
N ALA A 186 22.68 -3.30 17.04
CA ALA A 186 23.42 -2.15 16.51
C ALA A 186 24.27 -1.46 17.59
N SER A 187 23.76 -1.32 18.82
CA SER A 187 24.49 -0.68 19.92
C SER A 187 25.63 -1.53 20.50
N LYS A 188 25.46 -2.87 20.54
CA LYS A 188 26.44 -3.81 21.12
C LYS A 188 27.62 -4.09 20.18
N GLY A 189 27.45 -3.83 18.88
CA GLY A 189 28.47 -4.03 17.85
C GLY A 189 29.43 -2.86 17.65
N SER A 190 29.06 -1.64 18.08
CA SER A 190 29.99 -0.53 18.13
C SER A 190 30.92 -0.72 19.34
N PRO A 191 32.24 -0.91 19.14
CA PRO A 191 33.18 -0.93 20.25
C PRO A 191 33.01 0.38 21.01
N GLN A 192 32.45 0.31 22.22
CA GLN A 192 32.32 1.47 23.08
C GLN A 192 33.70 2.12 23.14
N PRO A 193 33.85 3.40 22.75
CA PRO A 193 35.16 4.04 22.72
C PRO A 193 35.71 3.91 24.13
N SER A 194 36.70 3.04 24.28
CA SER A 194 37.42 2.85 25.52
C SER A 194 37.88 4.23 25.91
N MET A 195 37.30 4.79 26.98
CA MET A 195 37.64 6.13 27.48
C MET A 195 39.15 6.26 27.40
N PRO A 196 39.68 7.13 26.53
CA PRO A 196 41.11 7.19 26.31
C PRO A 196 41.74 7.51 27.65
N THR A 197 42.48 6.56 28.19
CA THR A 197 43.30 6.76 29.38
C THR A 197 44.27 7.87 29.03
N SER A 198 43.94 9.06 29.52
CA SER A 198 44.51 10.35 29.22
C SER A 198 46.03 10.34 29.31
N THR A 199 46.75 10.26 28.18
CA THR A 199 48.20 10.60 28.15
C THR A 199 48.80 10.94 26.77
N SER A 200 48.02 11.30 25.74
CA SER A 200 48.64 11.81 24.49
C SER A 200 47.90 13.03 23.95
N ARG A 201 48.56 14.17 24.07
CA ARG A 201 48.09 15.51 23.72
C ARG A 201 48.61 15.79 22.31
N GLY A 202 47.77 15.69 21.28
CA GLY A 202 48.08 16.29 19.97
C GLY A 202 47.76 15.50 18.69
N ALA A 203 47.16 14.31 18.74
CA ALA A 203 46.67 13.65 17.53
C ALA A 203 45.18 13.95 17.34
N GLU A 204 44.80 14.61 16.24
CA GLU A 204 43.41 14.60 15.79
C GLU A 204 42.97 13.13 15.66
N PRO A 205 41.86 12.73 16.29
CA PRO A 205 41.33 11.37 16.13
C PRO A 205 41.01 11.17 14.65
N LEU A 206 41.71 10.22 14.01
CA LEU A 206 41.31 9.74 12.68
C LEU A 206 39.87 9.22 12.80
N PRO A 207 38.95 9.61 11.89
CA PRO A 207 37.58 9.13 11.91
C PRO A 207 37.59 7.59 11.88
N ASP A 208 36.85 6.98 12.81
CA ASP A 208 36.77 5.52 12.89
C ASP A 208 35.98 5.02 11.67
N PRO A 209 36.62 4.27 10.75
CA PRO A 209 35.97 3.80 9.53
C PRO A 209 34.78 2.86 9.81
N THR A 210 34.65 2.34 11.04
CA THR A 210 33.55 1.45 11.41
C THR A 210 32.22 2.17 11.63
N ASP A 211 32.24 3.42 12.10
CA ASP A 211 31.02 4.22 12.31
C ASP A 211 30.41 4.67 10.97
N ASP A 212 31.24 5.13 10.04
CA ASP A 212 30.81 5.50 8.68
C ASP A 212 30.23 4.30 7.91
N TRP A 213 30.85 3.12 8.06
CA TRP A 213 30.37 1.89 7.42
C TRP A 213 29.01 1.45 7.96
N ASN A 214 28.80 1.53 9.27
CA ASN A 214 27.52 1.18 9.89
C ASN A 214 26.41 2.15 9.45
N ALA A 215 26.69 3.45 9.41
CA ALA A 215 25.76 4.45 8.91
C ALA A 215 25.38 4.20 7.44
N ALA A 216 26.36 3.90 6.58
CA ALA A 216 26.13 3.57 5.17
C ALA A 216 25.27 2.30 5.00
N LEU A 217 25.51 1.26 5.81
CA LEU A 217 24.70 0.04 5.78
C LEU A 217 23.26 0.27 6.23
N LEU A 218 23.04 1.10 7.25
CA LEU A 218 21.71 1.45 7.73
C LEU A 218 20.95 2.29 6.70
N ASN A 219 21.60 3.29 6.09
CA ASN A 219 21.03 4.06 4.98
C ASN A 219 20.65 3.16 3.80
N ALA A 220 21.53 2.24 3.40
CA ALA A 220 21.23 1.29 2.33
C ALA A 220 20.09 0.32 2.69
N ALA A 221 19.91 -0.03 3.96
CA ALA A 221 18.80 -0.86 4.43
C ALA A 221 17.47 -0.08 4.41
N LEU A 222 17.50 1.17 4.87
CA LEU A 222 16.37 2.10 4.84
C LEU A 222 15.84 2.30 3.42
N GLN A 223 16.72 2.69 2.48
CA GLN A 223 16.36 2.94 1.08
C GLN A 223 15.72 1.71 0.43
N ARG A 224 16.36 0.53 0.56
CA ARG A 224 15.81 -0.74 0.05
C ARG A 224 14.46 -1.09 0.69
N GLY A 225 14.28 -0.75 1.96
CA GLY A 225 13.02 -0.96 2.67
C GLY A 225 11.88 -0.13 2.09
N ILE A 226 12.14 1.14 1.82
CA ILE A 226 11.17 2.10 1.27
C ILE A 226 10.89 1.80 -0.21
N GLU A 227 11.90 1.51 -1.02
CA GLU A 227 11.72 1.12 -2.42
C GLU A 227 10.83 -0.13 -2.53
N SER A 228 11.08 -1.14 -1.69
CA SER A 228 10.25 -2.34 -1.63
C SER A 228 8.80 -2.01 -1.25
N PHE A 229 8.60 -1.12 -0.27
CA PHE A 229 7.27 -0.63 0.10
C PHE A 229 6.58 0.06 -1.08
N GLN A 230 7.25 1.01 -1.75
CA GLN A 230 6.70 1.75 -2.88
C GLN A 230 6.26 0.83 -4.02
N ILE A 231 7.09 -0.16 -4.38
CA ILE A 231 6.76 -1.14 -5.43
C ILE A 231 5.53 -1.96 -5.03
N ILE A 232 5.48 -2.48 -3.80
CA ILE A 232 4.37 -3.33 -3.34
C ILE A 232 3.07 -2.52 -3.27
N VAL A 233 3.12 -1.31 -2.70
CA VAL A 233 1.94 -0.46 -2.50
C VAL A 233 1.40 0.04 -3.83
N SER A 234 2.24 0.50 -4.75
CA SER A 234 1.81 0.98 -6.07
C SER A 234 1.12 -0.12 -6.88
N GLN A 235 1.70 -1.33 -6.91
CA GLN A 235 1.10 -2.48 -7.60
C GLN A 235 -0.23 -2.88 -6.97
N ARG A 236 -0.29 -2.98 -5.63
CA ARG A 236 -1.53 -3.35 -4.92
C ARG A 236 -2.63 -2.31 -5.12
N TRP A 237 -2.29 -1.02 -5.02
CA TRP A 237 -3.23 0.07 -5.25
C TRP A 237 -3.83 0.02 -6.65
N ARG A 238 -2.97 -0.12 -7.67
CA ARG A 238 -3.40 -0.24 -9.07
C ARG A 238 -4.35 -1.42 -9.24
N ARG A 239 -4.01 -2.58 -8.68
CA ARG A 239 -4.84 -3.79 -8.77
C ARG A 239 -6.19 -3.61 -8.07
N THR A 240 -6.21 -3.04 -6.87
CA THR A 240 -7.45 -2.75 -6.13
C THR A 240 -8.34 -1.80 -6.93
N MET A 241 -7.79 -0.72 -7.48
CA MET A 241 -8.56 0.23 -8.30
C MET A 241 -9.11 -0.39 -9.59
N GLN A 242 -8.32 -1.24 -10.25
CA GLN A 242 -8.77 -1.97 -11.44
C GLN A 242 -9.92 -2.93 -11.12
N LEU A 243 -9.80 -3.70 -10.03
CA LEU A 243 -10.87 -4.60 -9.59
C LEU A 243 -12.13 -3.83 -9.20
N SER A 244 -12.00 -2.72 -8.48
CA SER A 244 -13.14 -1.86 -8.13
C SER A 244 -13.82 -1.27 -9.36
N ALA A 245 -13.06 -0.83 -10.37
CA ALA A 245 -13.62 -0.31 -11.61
C ALA A 245 -14.40 -1.38 -12.40
N VAL A 246 -13.86 -2.60 -12.51
CA VAL A 246 -14.52 -3.74 -13.15
C VAL A 246 -15.84 -4.09 -12.43
N VAL A 247 -15.80 -4.17 -11.10
CA VAL A 247 -16.99 -4.47 -10.29
C VAL A 247 -18.04 -3.37 -10.43
N LEU A 248 -17.65 -2.09 -10.35
CA LEU A 248 -18.58 -0.98 -10.51
C LEU A 248 -19.19 -0.93 -11.91
N ALA A 249 -18.39 -1.14 -12.96
CA ALA A 249 -18.89 -1.17 -14.34
C ALA A 249 -19.92 -2.30 -14.53
N GLY A 250 -19.64 -3.49 -13.99
CA GLY A 250 -20.57 -4.61 -13.99
C GLY A 250 -21.87 -4.32 -13.25
N VAL A 251 -21.81 -3.75 -12.05
CA VAL A 251 -22.99 -3.38 -11.25
C VAL A 251 -23.84 -2.31 -11.94
N ILE A 252 -23.20 -1.28 -12.52
CA ILE A 252 -23.90 -0.21 -13.25
C ILE A 252 -24.52 -0.76 -14.53
N GLY A 253 -23.80 -1.60 -15.27
CA GLY A 253 -24.31 -2.25 -16.48
C GLY A 253 -25.50 -3.15 -16.18
N TRP A 254 -25.43 -3.95 -15.09
CA TRP A 254 -26.55 -4.75 -14.60
C TRP A 254 -27.77 -3.90 -14.24
N ALA A 255 -27.57 -2.85 -13.44
CA ALA A 255 -28.65 -1.95 -13.04
C ALA A 255 -29.29 -1.26 -14.25
N THR A 256 -28.49 -0.82 -15.22
CA THR A 256 -28.97 -0.17 -16.45
C THR A 256 -29.74 -1.17 -17.32
N ALA A 257 -29.25 -2.39 -17.46
CA ALA A 257 -29.91 -3.44 -18.25
C ALA A 257 -31.29 -3.80 -17.69
N MET A 258 -31.46 -3.79 -16.36
CA MET A 258 -32.77 -4.03 -15.72
C MET A 258 -33.81 -2.94 -16.02
N LEU A 259 -33.38 -1.74 -16.44
CA LEU A 259 -34.26 -0.63 -16.79
C LEU A 259 -34.71 -0.65 -18.25
N VAL A 260 -34.15 -1.55 -19.08
CA VAL A 260 -34.48 -1.65 -20.51
C VAL A 260 -35.37 -2.88 -20.74
N PRO A 261 -36.67 -2.71 -21.02
CA PRO A 261 -37.57 -3.83 -21.28
C PRO A 261 -37.09 -4.68 -22.46
N GLY A 262 -37.11 -6.00 -22.31
CA GLY A 262 -36.67 -6.93 -23.35
C GLY A 262 -35.15 -7.00 -23.54
N ALA A 263 -34.36 -6.30 -22.72
CA ALA A 263 -32.92 -6.39 -22.78
C ALA A 263 -32.41 -7.78 -22.36
N ALA A 264 -31.39 -8.26 -23.06
CA ALA A 264 -30.65 -9.44 -22.65
C ALA A 264 -29.77 -9.07 -21.45
N VAL A 265 -30.36 -9.06 -20.25
CA VAL A 265 -29.74 -8.56 -19.02
C VAL A 265 -28.42 -9.26 -18.72
N MET A 266 -28.37 -10.58 -18.86
CA MET A 266 -27.16 -11.36 -18.57
C MET A 266 -26.00 -11.06 -19.54
N PRO A 267 -26.18 -11.08 -20.88
CA PRO A 267 -25.13 -10.64 -21.81
C PRO A 267 -24.65 -9.20 -21.59
N ILE A 268 -25.57 -8.26 -21.35
CA ILE A 268 -25.21 -6.85 -21.13
C ILE A 268 -24.42 -6.66 -19.84
N THR A 269 -24.84 -7.32 -18.76
CA THR A 269 -24.15 -7.31 -17.48
C THR A 269 -22.72 -7.81 -17.64
N LEU A 270 -22.56 -8.96 -18.28
CA LEU A 270 -21.27 -9.60 -18.45
C LEU A 270 -20.35 -8.80 -19.39
N ALA A 271 -20.89 -8.25 -20.48
CA ALA A 271 -20.18 -7.32 -21.37
C ALA A 271 -19.73 -6.06 -20.61
N SER A 272 -20.54 -5.55 -19.68
CA SER A 272 -20.19 -4.38 -18.86
C SER A 272 -19.07 -4.71 -17.86
N PHE A 273 -19.03 -5.91 -17.29
CA PHE A 273 -17.89 -6.36 -16.47
C PHE A 273 -16.60 -6.40 -17.28
N VAL A 274 -16.61 -7.06 -18.44
CA VAL A 274 -15.38 -7.33 -19.21
C VAL A 274 -14.95 -6.10 -20.02
N VAL A 275 -15.81 -5.63 -20.91
CA VAL A 275 -15.52 -4.52 -21.83
C VAL A 275 -15.61 -3.19 -21.09
N GLY A 276 -16.65 -3.01 -20.28
CA GLY A 276 -16.82 -1.78 -19.50
C GLY A 276 -15.70 -1.58 -18.47
N GLY A 277 -15.28 -2.65 -17.78
CA GLY A 277 -14.14 -2.62 -16.87
C GLY A 277 -12.82 -2.27 -17.56
N PHE A 278 -12.56 -2.81 -18.76
CA PHE A 278 -11.40 -2.43 -19.56
C PHE A 278 -11.47 -0.96 -20.04
N LEU A 279 -12.62 -0.54 -20.57
CA LEU A 279 -12.84 0.83 -21.04
C LEU A 279 -12.69 1.86 -19.92
N ALA A 280 -13.13 1.56 -18.69
CA ALA A 280 -12.97 2.45 -17.56
C ALA A 280 -11.49 2.79 -17.30
N TRP A 281 -10.59 1.84 -17.54
CA TRP A 281 -9.15 2.08 -17.43
C TRP A 281 -8.61 2.97 -18.56
N VAL A 282 -9.06 2.74 -19.79
CA VAL A 282 -8.69 3.59 -20.94
C VAL A 282 -9.18 5.02 -20.74
N VAL A 283 -10.43 5.20 -20.30
CA VAL A 283 -11.02 6.52 -19.99
C VAL A 283 -10.20 7.26 -18.94
N ARG A 284 -9.73 6.56 -17.90
CA ARG A 284 -8.86 7.13 -16.86
C ARG A 284 -7.50 7.59 -17.42
N ASP A 285 -6.88 6.81 -18.28
CA ASP A 285 -5.59 7.16 -18.86
C ASP A 285 -5.71 8.31 -19.85
N LEU A 286 -6.79 8.34 -20.63
CA LEU A 286 -7.13 9.45 -21.52
C LEU A 286 -7.40 10.73 -20.72
N SER A 287 -8.11 10.68 -19.59
CA SER A 287 -8.37 11.86 -18.77
C SER A 287 -7.09 12.41 -18.12
N ALA A 288 -6.18 11.54 -17.68
CA ALA A 288 -4.86 11.93 -17.20
C ALA A 288 -3.98 12.51 -18.32
N GLY A 289 -4.10 12.00 -19.54
CA GLY A 289 -3.49 12.59 -20.74
C GLY A 289 -4.02 13.99 -20.98
N ALA A 290 -5.33 14.15 -21.12
CA ALA A 290 -6.00 15.42 -21.41
C ALA A 290 -5.67 16.50 -20.37
N ALA A 291 -5.62 16.15 -19.07
CA ALA A 291 -5.22 17.09 -18.02
C ALA A 291 -3.79 17.64 -18.26
N ARG A 292 -2.82 16.77 -18.56
CA ARG A 292 -1.43 17.17 -18.84
C ARG A 292 -1.28 18.04 -20.10
N TRP A 293 -2.17 17.87 -21.09
CA TRP A 293 -2.18 18.71 -22.28
C TRP A 293 -2.76 20.10 -22.01
N ARG A 294 -3.73 20.21 -21.11
CA ARG A 294 -4.33 21.49 -20.73
C ARG A 294 -3.40 22.37 -19.91
N ASP A 295 -2.49 21.76 -19.15
CA ASP A 295 -1.55 22.48 -18.28
C ASP A 295 -0.25 22.92 -19.00
N ARG A 296 -0.15 22.72 -20.32
CA ARG A 296 0.94 23.19 -21.19
C ARG A 296 0.51 24.39 -22.00
#